data_AF-A0A5T0UGR1-F1
#
_entry.id   AF-A0A5T0UGR1-F1
#
_cell.length_a   1.000
_cell.length_b   1.000
_cell.length_c   1.000
_cell.angle_alpha   90.00
_cell.angle_beta   90.00
_cell.angle_gamma   90.00
#
_symmetry.space_group_name_H-M   'P 1'
#
loop_
_entity.id
_entity.type
_entity.pdbx_description
1 polymer ?
#
loop_
_entity_poly.entity_id
_entity_poly.type
_entity_poly.pdbx_seq_one_letter_code
_entity_poly.pdbx_strand_id
1 'polypeptide(L)'
;KVMLDITCDHLSDFSLQWQDVRKYGVRSSFAKWFLIKEFPVRYVPSELPDYSERLTYEALNNNPHMPKVDLENPEVQAHFGNILTYWTRNFDIDGWSIADSNEIPAAFKRYLLETLRQVKEDIYLLGNTIAKKAEHDDVFAGNNSIDVRELVEGTF
;
A
#
# COMPACT_ATOMS: atom_id res chain seq x y z
N LYS A 1 -3.15 -24.07 0.14
CA LYS A 1 -3.40 -22.78 -0.52
C LYS A 1 -2.35 -21.78 0.01
N VAL A 2 -1.78 -20.93 -0.83
CA VAL A 2 -0.70 -19.98 -0.49
C VAL A 2 -1.20 -18.54 -0.65
N MET A 3 -0.93 -17.69 0.34
CA MET A 3 -1.27 -16.27 0.32
C MET A 3 0.00 -15.44 0.58
N LEU A 4 0.16 -14.35 -0.16
CA LEU A 4 1.25 -13.40 0.04
C LEU A 4 0.72 -12.09 0.61
N ASP A 5 1.52 -11.44 1.44
CA ASP A 5 1.23 -10.12 1.97
C ASP A 5 1.76 -9.02 1.04
N ILE A 6 0.99 -7.94 0.90
CA ILE A 6 1.42 -6.74 0.18
C ILE A 6 0.88 -5.46 0.82
N THR A 7 1.69 -4.42 0.71
CA THR A 7 1.36 -3.04 1.07
C THR A 7 1.31 -2.21 -0.21
N CYS A 8 0.23 -1.44 -0.39
CA CYS A 8 -0.01 -0.68 -1.61
C CYS A 8 -0.03 0.84 -1.41
N ASP A 9 -0.18 1.35 -0.18
CA ASP A 9 -0.44 2.76 0.11
C ASP A 9 0.80 3.67 0.01
N HIS A 10 1.99 3.08 0.06
CA HIS A 10 3.25 3.81 -0.02
C HIS A 10 4.33 2.97 -0.74
N LEU A 11 5.40 3.65 -1.16
CA LEU A 11 6.63 3.01 -1.58
C LEU A 11 7.76 3.39 -0.63
N SER A 12 8.79 2.57 -0.54
CA SER A 12 10.02 2.94 0.17
C SER A 12 10.67 4.15 -0.52
N ASP A 13 11.33 5.00 0.27
CA ASP A 13 12.17 6.06 -0.26
C ASP A 13 13.35 5.54 -1.11
N PHE A 14 13.72 4.27 -1.01
CA PHE A 14 14.69 3.62 -1.90
C PHE A 14 14.09 3.14 -3.23
N SER A 15 12.76 3.23 -3.41
CA SER A 15 12.13 2.88 -4.69
C SER A 15 12.70 3.72 -5.83
N LEU A 16 12.85 3.10 -7.01
CA LEU A 16 13.38 3.79 -8.20
C LEU A 16 12.51 5.00 -8.57
N GLN A 17 11.20 4.88 -8.38
CA GLN A 17 10.20 5.91 -8.62
C GLN A 17 10.45 7.12 -7.72
N TRP A 18 10.60 6.91 -6.41
CA TRP A 18 10.87 8.02 -5.48
C TRP A 18 12.25 8.63 -5.69
N GLN A 19 13.27 7.82 -5.97
CA GLN A 19 14.62 8.31 -6.27
C GLN A 19 14.64 9.18 -7.54
N ASP A 20 13.84 8.84 -8.55
CA ASP A 20 13.65 9.66 -9.75
C ASP A 20 13.00 11.01 -9.41
N VAL A 21 11.95 11.01 -8.58
CA VAL A 21 11.30 12.23 -8.07
C VAL A 21 12.29 13.10 -7.29
N ARG A 22 13.11 12.52 -6.41
CA ARG A 22 14.13 13.25 -5.66
C ARG A 22 15.17 13.90 -6.58
N LYS A 23 15.52 13.23 -7.67
CA LYS A 23 16.55 13.70 -8.62
C LYS A 23 16.03 14.77 -9.59
N TYR A 24 14.82 14.58 -10.14
CA TYR A 24 14.30 15.42 -11.21
C TYR A 24 13.14 16.35 -10.79
N GLY A 25 12.60 16.16 -9.58
CA GLY A 25 11.50 16.95 -9.02
C GLY A 25 10.28 16.91 -9.93
N VAL A 26 9.71 18.08 -10.23
CA VAL A 26 8.55 18.25 -11.12
C VAL A 26 8.74 17.66 -12.53
N ARG A 27 9.99 17.44 -12.97
CA ARG A 27 10.30 16.86 -14.27
C ARG A 27 10.35 15.32 -14.25
N SER A 28 10.25 14.70 -13.09
CA SER A 28 10.17 13.25 -12.97
C SER A 28 8.91 12.73 -13.64
N SER A 29 9.01 11.61 -14.37
CA SER A 29 7.83 10.92 -14.89
C SER A 29 6.98 10.33 -13.77
N PHE A 30 7.57 10.10 -12.60
CA PHE A 30 6.90 9.57 -11.42
C PHE A 30 6.40 10.67 -10.47
N ALA A 31 6.54 11.96 -10.80
CA ALA A 31 6.11 13.05 -9.93
C ALA A 31 4.63 12.95 -9.52
N LYS A 32 3.76 12.50 -10.45
CA LYS A 32 2.32 12.32 -10.21
C LYS A 32 1.95 11.01 -9.51
N TRP A 33 2.92 10.13 -9.26
CA TRP A 33 2.66 8.89 -8.53
C TRP A 33 2.51 9.12 -7.03
N PHE A 34 2.99 10.26 -6.52
CA PHE A 34 3.06 10.53 -5.09
C PHE A 34 2.24 11.78 -4.73
N LEU A 35 1.78 11.81 -3.49
CA LEU A 35 1.03 12.93 -2.93
C LEU A 35 1.99 14.05 -2.48
N ILE A 36 2.57 14.76 -3.46
CA ILE A 36 3.56 15.82 -3.23
C ILE A 36 2.85 17.17 -3.04
N LYS A 37 3.21 17.89 -1.97
CA LYS A 37 2.67 19.22 -1.64
C LYS A 37 3.52 20.34 -2.25
N GLU A 38 4.85 20.16 -2.25
CA GLU A 38 5.80 21.16 -2.75
C GLU A 38 7.09 20.49 -3.27
N PHE A 39 7.65 21.08 -4.34
CA PHE A 39 8.98 20.75 -4.84
C PHE A 39 10.02 21.81 -4.43
N PRO A 40 11.27 21.42 -4.16
CA PRO A 40 11.78 20.05 -4.19
C PRO A 40 11.32 19.22 -2.98
N VAL A 41 11.20 17.89 -3.17
CA VAL A 41 10.79 16.98 -2.09
C VAL A 41 11.83 16.97 -0.97
N ARG A 42 11.42 17.34 0.25
CA ARG A 42 12.31 17.49 1.41
C ARG A 42 11.58 17.12 2.69
N TYR A 43 12.36 16.77 3.71
CA TYR A 43 11.90 16.69 5.09
C TYR A 43 12.97 17.23 6.05
N VAL A 44 12.56 17.61 7.27
CA VAL A 44 13.48 17.94 8.37
C VAL A 44 13.57 16.74 9.32
N PRO A 45 14.74 16.12 9.52
CA PRO A 45 14.89 15.03 10.47
C PRO A 45 14.45 15.44 11.89
N SER A 46 13.79 14.53 12.60
CA SER A 46 13.51 14.67 14.03
C SER A 46 14.46 13.80 14.86
N GLU A 47 14.31 13.82 16.18
CA GLU A 47 15.01 12.88 17.08
C GLU A 47 14.64 11.41 16.80
N LEU A 48 13.45 11.18 16.23
CA LEU A 48 13.02 9.87 15.76
C LEU A 48 13.39 9.74 14.27
N PRO A 49 14.19 8.73 13.88
CA PRO A 49 14.66 8.58 12.50
C PRO A 49 13.50 8.37 11.51
N ASP A 50 12.47 7.66 11.95
CA ASP A 50 11.30 7.27 11.15
C ASP A 50 10.12 8.25 11.27
N TYR A 51 10.38 9.50 11.66
CA TYR A 51 9.33 10.51 11.82
C TYR A 51 9.83 11.92 11.52
N SER A 52 8.96 12.72 10.90
CA SER A 52 9.18 14.15 10.70
C SER A 52 7.85 14.91 10.74
N GLU A 53 7.79 16.07 11.39
CA GLU A 53 6.59 16.93 11.31
C GLU A 53 6.61 17.83 10.05
N ARG A 54 7.74 17.88 9.37
CA ARG A 54 8.00 18.86 8.32
C ARG A 54 8.42 18.13 7.05
N LEU A 55 7.43 17.64 6.30
CA LEU A 55 7.60 17.05 4.97
C LEU A 55 6.89 17.91 3.91
N THR A 56 7.46 17.96 2.71
CA THR A 56 6.81 18.59 1.54
C THR A 56 5.94 17.62 0.73
N TYR A 57 5.59 16.47 1.29
CA TYR A 57 4.79 15.40 0.70
C TYR A 57 4.02 14.63 1.80
N GLU A 58 3.05 13.80 1.44
CA GLU A 58 2.40 12.89 2.37
C GLU A 58 3.16 11.57 2.49
N ALA A 59 3.26 11.06 3.72
CA ALA A 59 3.94 9.82 4.02
C ALA A 59 3.19 9.04 5.11
N LEU A 60 3.30 7.71 5.10
CA LEU A 60 2.64 6.88 6.09
C LEU A 60 3.16 7.24 7.49
N ASN A 61 2.25 7.58 8.41
CA ASN A 61 2.56 7.99 9.78
C ASN A 61 3.64 9.09 9.88
N ASN A 62 3.72 9.99 8.90
CA ASN A 62 4.77 11.00 8.78
C ASN A 62 6.20 10.44 8.75
N ASN A 63 6.37 9.16 8.38
CA ASN A 63 7.68 8.56 8.18
C ASN A 63 8.24 9.01 6.82
N PRO A 64 9.33 9.80 6.77
CA PRO A 64 9.88 10.29 5.51
C PRO A 64 10.36 9.18 4.56
N HIS A 65 10.58 7.97 5.08
CA HIS A 65 10.98 6.78 4.32
C HIS A 65 9.82 6.03 3.66
N MET A 66 8.57 6.46 3.89
CA MET A 66 7.35 5.82 3.38
C MET A 66 6.44 6.82 2.63
N PRO A 67 6.90 7.46 1.54
CA PRO A 67 6.08 8.37 0.72
C PRO A 67 4.82 7.68 0.19
N LYS A 68 3.65 8.30 0.46
CA LYS A 68 2.35 7.78 0.00
C LYS A 68 2.21 7.94 -1.50
N VAL A 69 1.64 6.93 -2.13
CA VAL A 69 1.31 6.93 -3.56
C VAL A 69 -0.14 7.31 -3.79
N ASP A 70 -0.40 7.89 -4.96
CA ASP A 70 -1.75 8.19 -5.44
C ASP A 70 -2.36 6.93 -6.07
N LEU A 71 -3.26 6.28 -5.32
CA LEU A 71 -3.95 5.05 -5.76
C LEU A 71 -5.04 5.30 -6.80
N GLU A 72 -5.38 6.55 -7.10
CA GLU A 72 -6.26 6.91 -8.22
C GLU A 72 -5.48 7.07 -9.53
N ASN A 73 -4.15 7.21 -9.46
CA ASN A 73 -3.31 7.32 -10.63
C ASN A 73 -3.28 5.99 -11.43
N PRO A 74 -3.68 5.98 -12.72
CA PRO A 74 -3.70 4.76 -13.53
C PRO A 74 -2.34 4.07 -13.69
N GLU A 75 -1.23 4.82 -13.66
CA GLU A 75 0.11 4.24 -13.75
C GLU A 75 0.49 3.52 -12.45
N VAL A 76 0.08 4.06 -11.29
CA VAL A 76 0.25 3.40 -9.98
C VAL A 76 -0.62 2.14 -9.90
N GLN A 77 -1.88 2.23 -10.36
CA GLN A 77 -2.77 1.07 -10.51
C GLN A 77 -2.14 -0.02 -11.35
N ALA A 78 -1.69 0.33 -12.55
CA ALA A 78 -1.02 -0.62 -13.44
C ALA A 78 0.24 -1.21 -12.80
N HIS A 79 1.01 -0.42 -12.04
CA HIS A 79 2.22 -0.91 -11.37
C HIS A 79 1.90 -2.04 -10.38
N PHE A 80 0.98 -1.81 -9.44
CA PHE A 80 0.59 -2.84 -8.49
C PHE A 80 -0.14 -3.99 -9.17
N GLY A 81 -1.08 -3.71 -10.08
CA GLY A 81 -1.79 -4.73 -10.85
C GLY A 81 -0.84 -5.68 -11.58
N ASN A 82 0.24 -5.16 -12.17
CA ASN A 82 1.27 -5.95 -12.85
C ASN A 82 2.09 -6.80 -11.88
N ILE A 83 2.49 -6.26 -10.73
CA ILE A 83 3.21 -7.02 -9.69
C ILE A 83 2.34 -8.18 -9.20
N LEU A 84 1.12 -7.88 -8.77
CA LEU A 84 0.18 -8.87 -8.24
C LEU A 84 -0.12 -9.96 -9.29
N THR A 85 -0.41 -9.56 -10.53
CA THR A 85 -0.63 -10.47 -11.66
C THR A 85 0.58 -11.35 -11.94
N TYR A 86 1.78 -10.79 -11.92
CA TYR A 86 3.01 -11.52 -12.17
C TYR A 86 3.19 -12.66 -11.15
N TRP A 87 3.03 -12.35 -9.86
CA TRP A 87 3.18 -13.36 -8.81
C TRP A 87 2.07 -14.40 -8.84
N THR A 88 0.82 -13.97 -9.05
CA THR A 88 -0.32 -14.88 -9.20
C THR A 88 -0.15 -15.83 -10.38
N ARG A 89 0.25 -15.33 -11.54
CA ARG A 89 0.41 -16.16 -12.75
C ARG A 89 1.59 -17.11 -12.66
N ASN A 90 2.75 -16.63 -12.21
CA ASN A 90 4.00 -17.39 -12.33
C ASN A 90 4.24 -18.35 -11.16
N PHE A 91 3.62 -18.11 -10.01
CA PHE A 91 3.81 -18.93 -8.80
C PHE A 91 2.52 -19.59 -8.32
N ASP A 92 1.42 -19.44 -9.05
CA ASP A 92 0.12 -20.04 -8.76
C ASP A 92 -0.37 -19.82 -7.33
N ILE A 93 -0.11 -18.62 -6.77
CA ILE A 93 -0.61 -18.29 -5.43
C ILE A 93 -2.14 -18.22 -5.44
N ASP A 94 -2.74 -18.39 -4.28
CA ASP A 94 -4.19 -18.50 -4.12
C ASP A 94 -4.84 -17.25 -3.55
N GLY A 95 -4.04 -16.28 -3.08
CA GLY A 95 -4.57 -15.02 -2.63
C GLY A 95 -3.54 -13.98 -2.23
N TRP A 96 -4.05 -12.80 -1.94
CA TRP A 96 -3.30 -11.67 -1.39
C TRP A 96 -3.92 -11.21 -0.10
N SER A 97 -3.08 -10.94 0.90
CA SER A 97 -3.41 -10.19 2.09
C SER A 97 -2.91 -8.76 1.91
N ILE A 98 -3.83 -7.80 1.95
CA ILE A 98 -3.56 -6.39 1.65
C ILE A 98 -3.54 -5.62 2.96
N ALA A 99 -2.36 -5.12 3.33
CA ALA A 99 -2.15 -4.35 4.54
C ALA A 99 -2.92 -3.03 4.53
N ASP A 100 -3.38 -2.61 5.71
CA ASP A 100 -4.14 -1.39 5.96
C ASP A 100 -5.26 -1.15 4.94
N SER A 101 -6.02 -2.21 4.65
CA SER A 101 -7.05 -2.21 3.62
C SER A 101 -8.10 -1.09 3.78
N ASN A 102 -8.31 -0.58 4.99
CA ASN A 102 -9.25 0.51 5.26
C ASN A 102 -8.82 1.85 4.65
N GLU A 103 -7.51 2.07 4.46
CA GLU A 103 -6.95 3.29 3.85
C GLU A 103 -6.93 3.21 2.32
N ILE A 104 -7.22 2.04 1.75
CA ILE A 104 -7.20 1.81 0.32
C ILE A 104 -8.58 2.19 -0.29
N PRO A 105 -8.63 3.06 -1.31
CA PRO A 105 -9.88 3.42 -1.96
C PRO A 105 -10.60 2.21 -2.57
N ALA A 106 -11.93 2.14 -2.42
CA ALA A 106 -12.74 1.04 -2.95
C ALA A 106 -12.57 0.85 -4.48
N ALA A 107 -12.36 1.93 -5.23
CA ALA A 107 -12.08 1.87 -6.67
C ALA A 107 -10.78 1.10 -6.97
N PHE A 108 -9.72 1.33 -6.19
CA PHE A 108 -8.45 0.61 -6.33
C PHE A 108 -8.60 -0.87 -5.97
N LYS A 109 -9.35 -1.19 -4.90
CA LYS A 109 -9.65 -2.58 -4.54
C LYS A 109 -10.37 -3.32 -5.67
N ARG A 110 -11.40 -2.68 -6.26
CA ARG A 110 -12.15 -3.25 -7.39
C ARG A 110 -11.24 -3.49 -8.59
N TYR A 111 -10.41 -2.51 -8.93
CA TYR A 111 -9.41 -2.64 -9.99
C TYR A 111 -8.50 -3.86 -9.77
N LEU A 112 -7.95 -4.04 -8.56
CA LEU A 112 -7.09 -5.19 -8.25
C LEU A 112 -7.84 -6.52 -8.37
N LEU A 113 -9.07 -6.60 -7.83
CA LEU A 113 -9.88 -7.81 -7.89
C LEU A 113 -10.20 -8.20 -9.34
N GLU A 114 -10.65 -7.24 -10.15
CA GLU A 114 -10.95 -7.47 -11.57
C GLU A 114 -9.70 -7.91 -12.34
N THR A 115 -8.57 -7.22 -12.11
CA THR A 115 -7.29 -7.55 -12.74
C THR A 115 -6.83 -8.97 -12.38
N LEU A 116 -6.92 -9.35 -11.11
CA LEU A 116 -6.47 -10.66 -10.65
C LEU A 116 -7.41 -11.79 -11.06
N ARG A 117 -8.73 -11.56 -11.10
CA ARG A 117 -9.69 -12.56 -11.56
C ARG A 117 -9.54 -12.92 -13.04
N GLN A 118 -8.99 -12.00 -13.86
CA GLN A 118 -8.61 -12.32 -15.23
C GLN A 118 -7.45 -13.33 -15.31
N VAL A 119 -6.65 -13.45 -14.24
CA VAL A 119 -5.52 -14.37 -14.15
C VAL A 119 -5.94 -15.68 -13.49
N LYS A 120 -6.70 -15.60 -12.39
CA LYS A 120 -7.17 -16.73 -11.59
C LYS A 120 -8.53 -16.40 -10.99
N GLU A 121 -9.59 -17.02 -11.51
CA GLU A 121 -10.98 -16.69 -11.15
C GLU A 121 -11.27 -16.92 -9.65
N ASP A 122 -10.66 -17.95 -9.05
CA ASP A 122 -10.83 -18.32 -7.64
C ASP A 122 -9.85 -17.63 -6.68
N ILE A 123 -9.14 -16.57 -7.12
CA ILE A 123 -8.21 -15.81 -6.28
C ILE A 123 -8.92 -15.15 -5.10
N TYR A 124 -8.30 -15.23 -3.91
CA TYR A 124 -8.84 -14.64 -2.69
C TYR A 124 -8.11 -13.35 -2.29
N LEU A 125 -8.85 -12.27 -2.04
CA LEU A 125 -8.31 -11.03 -1.48
C LEU A 125 -8.78 -10.86 -0.04
N LEU A 126 -7.81 -10.81 0.88
CA LEU A 126 -8.01 -10.58 2.30
C LEU A 126 -7.59 -9.15 2.65
N GLY A 127 -8.47 -8.38 3.27
CA GLY A 127 -8.07 -7.14 3.93
C GLY A 127 -7.36 -7.44 5.25
N ASN A 128 -6.30 -6.71 5.58
CA ASN A 128 -5.73 -6.73 6.92
C ASN A 128 -5.81 -5.32 7.50
N THR A 129 -6.31 -5.20 8.73
CA THR A 129 -6.51 -3.90 9.38
C THR A 129 -5.98 -3.90 10.79
N ILE A 130 -5.25 -2.85 11.16
CA ILE A 130 -4.76 -2.64 12.54
C ILE A 130 -5.90 -2.09 13.45
N ALA A 131 -7.01 -1.62 12.87
CA ALA A 131 -8.11 -1.00 13.61
C ALA A 131 -9.11 -2.00 14.23
N LYS A 132 -9.65 -1.63 15.41
CA LYS A 132 -10.51 -2.43 16.32
C LYS A 132 -11.86 -2.92 15.78
N LYS A 133 -12.21 -2.68 14.52
CA LYS A 133 -13.49 -3.11 13.96
C LYS A 133 -13.36 -3.33 12.46
N ALA A 134 -13.49 -4.58 12.04
CA ALA A 134 -13.72 -4.90 10.65
C ALA A 134 -15.09 -4.33 10.25
N GLU A 135 -15.09 -3.31 9.39
CA GLU A 135 -16.30 -2.98 8.64
C GLU A 135 -16.42 -3.93 7.45
N HIS A 136 -17.65 -4.23 7.05
CA HIS A 136 -17.92 -5.12 5.92
C HIS A 136 -17.40 -4.48 4.62
N ASP A 137 -16.34 -5.03 4.06
CA ASP A 137 -15.80 -4.63 2.76
C ASP A 137 -16.57 -5.33 1.63
N ASP A 138 -17.05 -4.58 0.64
CA ASP A 138 -17.81 -5.11 -0.50
C ASP A 138 -16.92 -5.77 -1.58
N VAL A 139 -15.59 -5.60 -1.46
CA VAL A 139 -14.60 -6.05 -2.44
C VAL A 139 -13.72 -7.16 -1.89
N PHE A 140 -13.25 -7.03 -0.65
CA PHE A 140 -12.41 -8.04 -0.01
C PHE A 140 -13.24 -9.13 0.67
N ALA A 141 -12.82 -10.37 0.50
CA ALA A 141 -13.58 -11.54 0.89
C ALA A 141 -13.45 -11.89 2.38
N GLY A 142 -12.77 -11.05 3.16
CA GLY A 142 -12.59 -11.17 4.61
C GLY A 142 -11.69 -10.05 5.17
N ASN A 143 -11.60 -9.96 6.50
CA ASN A 143 -10.65 -9.09 7.20
C ASN A 143 -10.04 -9.80 8.40
N ASN A 144 -8.71 -9.74 8.55
CA ASN A 144 -8.02 -10.17 9.76
C ASN A 144 -7.79 -8.97 10.69
N SER A 145 -8.68 -8.77 11.67
CA SER A 145 -8.37 -7.91 12.82
C SER A 145 -7.63 -8.74 13.87
N ILE A 146 -6.35 -8.45 14.13
CA ILE A 146 -5.63 -9.04 15.28
C ILE A 146 -5.73 -8.06 16.45
N ASP A 147 -6.49 -8.43 17.49
CA ASP A 147 -6.38 -7.76 18.79
C ASP A 147 -5.18 -8.34 19.54
N VAL A 148 -4.05 -7.65 19.48
CA VAL A 148 -2.83 -8.05 20.22
C VAL A 148 -3.04 -8.00 21.74
N ARG A 149 -4.10 -7.34 22.25
CA ARG A 149 -4.42 -7.30 23.68
C ARG A 149 -5.13 -8.57 24.16
N GLU A 150 -5.99 -9.20 23.36
CA GLU A 150 -6.63 -10.48 23.73
C GLU A 150 -5.62 -11.64 23.84
N LEU A 151 -4.52 -11.60 23.07
CA LEU A 151 -3.46 -12.61 23.13
C LEU A 151 -2.59 -12.50 24.40
N VAL A 152 -2.53 -11.32 25.03
CA VAL A 152 -1.71 -11.10 26.24
C VAL A 152 -2.55 -11.27 27.52
N GLU A 153 -3.83 -10.93 27.48
CA GLU A 153 -4.75 -11.08 28.62
C GLU A 153 -5.26 -12.53 28.82
N GLY A 154 -5.07 -13.42 27.83
CA GLY A 154 -5.39 -14.85 27.94
C GLY A 154 -4.29 -15.72 28.57
N THR A 155 -3.17 -15.13 29.00
CA THR A 155 -2.02 -15.86 29.54
C THR A 155 -1.40 -15.19 30.76
N PHE A 156 -2.19 -14.75 31.75
CA PHE A 156 -1.79 -14.66 33.17
C PHE A 156 -3.00 -14.74 34.10
#